data_AF-A0A924S3F9-F1
#
_entry.id   AF-A0A924S3F9-F1
#
_cell.length_a   1.000
_cell.length_b   1.000
_cell.length_c   1.000
_cell.angle_alpha   90.00
_cell.angle_beta   90.00
_cell.angle_gamma   90.00
#
_symmetry.space_group_name_H-M   'P 1'
#
loop_
_entity.id
_entity.type
_entity.pdbx_description
1 polymer ?
#
loop_
_entity_poly.entity_id
_entity_poly.type
_entity_poly.pdbx_seq_one_letter_code
_entity_poly.pdbx_strand_id
1 'polypeptide(L)'
;MDLRVSVDPQRALAQHRKLQRALSETLPTICFPGNEKTPDAQFPNNVFATARGKLILGHMRHPVRQAEVDRADIRGFFHDVLRYEEIDLRRQSGICELTGSLVIDHGRGLGFCGLSERCDESGATAMHEAFGLRATLMFDLAPHEYHSNVVLSILAGRAAVIADGGFADPAAAQAIAELYPRQALRISDNEKAAFAGNCLALSQDTVWMSRAGAQALNPANRAILATAGF
;
A
#
# COMPACT_ATOMS: atom_id res chain seq x y z
N MET A 1 11.00 -6.52 10.08
CA MET A 1 10.65 -7.94 9.79
C MET A 1 11.37 -8.81 10.81
N ASP A 2 10.68 -9.71 11.51
CA ASP A 2 11.33 -10.59 12.50
C ASP A 2 11.97 -11.80 11.80
N LEU A 3 13.27 -11.72 11.55
CA LEU A 3 14.04 -12.78 10.89
C LEU A 3 14.20 -14.06 11.75
N ARG A 4 13.71 -14.05 13.00
CA ARG A 4 13.69 -15.23 13.88
C ARG A 4 12.53 -16.17 13.56
N VAL A 5 11.55 -15.72 12.76
CA VAL A 5 10.42 -16.55 12.35
C VAL A 5 10.81 -17.38 11.13
N SER A 6 10.84 -18.70 11.29
CA SER A 6 11.01 -19.62 10.16
C SER A 6 9.80 -19.53 9.23
N VAL A 7 10.07 -19.30 7.94
CA VAL A 7 9.04 -19.30 6.90
C VAL A 7 8.95 -20.70 6.31
N ASP A 8 7.76 -21.30 6.36
CA ASP A 8 7.45 -22.51 5.59
C ASP A 8 7.16 -22.09 4.13
N PRO A 9 8.05 -22.42 3.16
CA PRO A 9 7.90 -21.96 1.79
C PRO A 9 6.67 -22.56 1.09
N GLN A 10 6.28 -23.80 1.44
CA GLN A 10 5.11 -24.44 0.86
C GLN A 10 3.84 -23.78 1.36
N ARG A 11 3.78 -23.45 2.65
CA ARG A 11 2.68 -22.69 3.23
C ARG A 11 2.59 -21.29 2.62
N ALA A 12 3.71 -20.59 2.48
CA ALA A 12 3.76 -19.25 1.87
C ALA A 12 3.24 -19.28 0.41
N LEU A 13 3.71 -20.24 -0.39
CA LEU A 13 3.24 -20.43 -1.76
C LEU A 13 1.74 -20.75 -1.83
N ALA A 14 1.24 -21.62 -0.94
CA ALA A 14 -0.17 -21.94 -0.85
C ALA A 14 -1.02 -20.72 -0.45
N GLN A 15 -0.56 -19.90 0.50
CA GLN A 15 -1.22 -18.66 0.90
C GLN A 15 -1.25 -17.64 -0.25
N HIS A 16 -0.14 -17.46 -0.97
CA HIS A 16 -0.06 -16.58 -2.12
C HIS A 16 -1.04 -16.99 -3.23
N ARG A 17 -1.07 -18.28 -3.61
CA ARG A 17 -2.02 -18.80 -4.60
C ARG A 17 -3.48 -18.63 -4.16
N LYS A 18 -3.76 -18.87 -2.87
CA LYS A 18 -5.10 -18.66 -2.32
C LYS A 18 -5.51 -17.19 -2.38
N LEU A 19 -4.60 -16.27 -2.07
CA LEU A 19 -4.84 -14.84 -2.20
C LEU A 19 -5.17 -14.48 -3.64
N GLN A 20 -4.31 -14.86 -4.61
CA GLN A 20 -4.55 -14.58 -6.03
C GLN A 20 -5.91 -15.10 -6.52
N ARG A 21 -6.28 -16.32 -6.15
CA ARG A 21 -7.59 -16.89 -6.49
C ARG A 21 -8.73 -16.07 -5.89
N ALA A 22 -8.64 -15.70 -4.61
CA ALA A 22 -9.69 -14.94 -3.94
C ALA A 22 -9.83 -13.51 -4.51
N LEU A 23 -8.72 -12.83 -4.81
CA LEU A 23 -8.75 -11.54 -5.51
C LEU A 23 -9.42 -11.66 -6.89
N SER A 24 -9.15 -12.77 -7.61
CA SER A 24 -9.72 -13.06 -8.93
C SER A 24 -11.24 -13.23 -8.93
N GLU A 25 -11.85 -13.51 -7.78
CA GLU A 25 -13.31 -13.58 -7.63
C GLU A 25 -13.95 -12.18 -7.63
N THR A 26 -13.16 -11.12 -7.39
CA THR A 26 -13.64 -9.73 -7.36
C THR A 26 -13.16 -8.90 -8.55
N LEU A 27 -11.87 -8.99 -8.89
CA LEU A 27 -11.23 -8.24 -9.98
C LEU A 27 -10.29 -9.14 -10.79
N PRO A 28 -10.12 -8.91 -12.11
CA PRO A 28 -9.10 -9.59 -12.89
C PRO A 28 -7.73 -9.48 -12.21
N THR A 29 -7.17 -10.63 -11.79
CA THR A 29 -5.91 -10.68 -11.02
C THR A 29 -4.88 -11.52 -11.75
N ILE A 30 -3.80 -10.86 -12.18
CA ILE A 30 -2.71 -11.48 -12.93
C ILE A 30 -1.56 -11.79 -11.99
N CYS A 31 -1.01 -13.00 -12.09
CA CYS A 31 0.18 -13.41 -11.35
C CYS A 31 1.34 -13.61 -12.32
N PHE A 32 2.45 -12.93 -12.05
CA PHE A 32 3.71 -13.13 -12.75
C PHE A 32 4.55 -14.19 -12.01
N PRO A 33 5.44 -14.93 -12.70
CA PRO A 33 6.36 -15.84 -12.04
C PRO A 33 7.30 -15.08 -11.08
N GLY A 34 7.68 -15.75 -9.98
CA GLY A 34 8.70 -15.21 -9.06
C GLY A 34 10.11 -15.25 -9.67
N ASN A 35 11.05 -14.52 -9.08
CA ASN A 35 12.46 -14.55 -9.43
C ASN A 35 13.30 -14.69 -8.16
N GLU A 36 14.12 -15.74 -8.10
CA GLU A 36 14.99 -16.05 -6.95
C GLU A 36 15.98 -14.93 -6.61
N LYS A 37 16.35 -14.10 -7.59
CA LYS A 37 17.27 -12.96 -7.41
C LYS A 37 16.61 -11.77 -6.73
N THR A 38 15.27 -11.74 -6.68
CA THR A 38 14.48 -10.64 -6.11
C THR A 38 13.39 -11.22 -5.19
N PRO A 39 13.74 -11.77 -4.03
CA PRO A 39 12.80 -12.48 -3.16
C PRO A 39 11.68 -11.57 -2.60
N ASP A 40 11.94 -10.27 -2.46
CA ASP A 40 10.95 -9.28 -1.97
C ASP A 40 9.96 -8.80 -3.05
N ALA A 41 10.11 -9.26 -4.31
CA ALA A 41 9.22 -8.92 -5.43
C ALA A 41 7.76 -9.39 -5.24
N GLN A 42 7.49 -10.16 -4.18
CA GLN A 42 6.13 -10.48 -3.73
C GLN A 42 5.32 -9.25 -3.25
N PHE A 43 5.98 -8.10 -3.01
CA PHE A 43 5.36 -6.82 -2.69
C PHE A 43 5.48 -5.84 -3.87
N PRO A 44 4.76 -6.08 -4.99
CA PRO A 44 4.94 -5.32 -6.22
C PRO A 44 4.50 -3.86 -6.07
N ASN A 45 3.62 -3.57 -5.11
CA ASN A 45 3.02 -2.26 -4.89
C ASN A 45 4.04 -1.16 -4.50
N ASN A 46 5.25 -1.56 -4.06
CA ASN A 46 6.35 -0.65 -3.80
C ASN A 46 7.14 -0.27 -5.06
N VAL A 47 7.09 -1.10 -6.09
CA VAL A 47 7.96 -1.04 -7.28
C VAL A 47 7.19 -0.60 -8.52
N PHE A 48 5.96 -1.11 -8.65
CA PHE A 48 5.05 -0.84 -9.75
C PHE A 48 3.74 -0.30 -9.20
N ALA A 49 3.25 0.77 -9.81
CA ALA A 49 1.90 1.25 -9.60
C ALA A 49 1.29 1.70 -10.91
N THR A 50 -0.03 1.83 -10.93
CA THR A 50 -0.76 2.27 -12.12
C THR A 50 -1.60 3.50 -11.82
N ALA A 51 -1.65 4.41 -12.78
CA ALA A 51 -2.67 5.45 -12.88
C ALA A 51 -3.37 5.31 -14.24
N ARG A 52 -4.33 6.19 -14.55
CA ARG A 52 -5.10 6.11 -15.80
C ARG A 52 -4.17 6.13 -17.02
N GLY A 53 -4.01 4.98 -17.67
CA GLY A 53 -3.15 4.80 -18.85
C GLY A 53 -1.65 4.86 -18.58
N LYS A 54 -1.21 4.74 -17.31
CA LYS A 54 0.18 4.90 -16.91
C LYS A 54 0.67 3.73 -16.07
N LEU A 55 1.87 3.24 -16.36
CA LEU A 55 2.68 2.43 -15.46
C LEU A 55 3.73 3.34 -14.82
N ILE A 56 3.76 3.39 -13.49
CA ILE A 56 4.70 4.19 -12.71
C ILE A 56 5.70 3.24 -12.05
N LEU A 57 6.99 3.50 -12.26
CA LEU A 57 8.10 2.74 -11.69
C LEU A 57 8.69 3.50 -10.49
N GLY A 58 8.79 2.82 -9.35
CA GLY A 58 9.29 3.38 -8.10
C GLY A 58 10.81 3.54 -8.08
N HIS A 59 11.29 4.47 -7.26
CA HIS A 59 12.72 4.61 -6.96
C HIS A 59 13.02 3.96 -5.60
N MET A 60 13.40 2.68 -5.64
CA MET A 60 13.63 1.87 -4.45
C MET A 60 14.90 2.26 -3.70
N ARG A 61 14.84 2.25 -2.35
CA ARG A 61 15.99 2.61 -1.50
C ARG A 61 17.10 1.56 -1.56
N HIS A 62 16.76 0.29 -1.41
CA HIS A 62 17.75 -0.77 -1.24
C HIS A 62 18.12 -1.44 -2.56
N PRO A 63 19.42 -1.73 -2.80
CA PRO A 63 19.88 -2.38 -4.02
C PRO A 63 19.17 -3.68 -4.35
N VAL A 64 18.85 -4.50 -3.33
CA VAL A 64 18.15 -5.78 -3.51
C VAL A 64 16.78 -5.60 -4.17
N ARG A 65 16.11 -4.48 -3.92
CA ARG A 65 14.80 -4.16 -4.49
C ARG A 65 14.86 -3.30 -5.75
N GLN A 66 15.97 -2.62 -6.01
CA GLN A 66 16.14 -1.83 -7.24
C GLN A 66 16.08 -2.70 -8.51
N ALA A 67 16.60 -3.93 -8.43
CA ALA A 67 16.54 -4.91 -9.52
C ALA A 67 15.10 -5.37 -9.85
N GLU A 68 14.14 -5.20 -8.93
CA GLU A 68 12.73 -5.56 -9.16
C GLU A 68 12.09 -4.72 -10.27
N VAL A 69 12.55 -3.49 -10.46
CA VAL A 69 12.01 -2.56 -11.46
C VAL A 69 12.28 -3.06 -12.88
N ASP A 70 13.34 -3.84 -13.10
CA ASP A 70 13.77 -4.27 -14.43
C ASP A 70 13.04 -5.54 -14.93
N ARG A 71 11.91 -5.89 -14.31
CA ARG A 71 11.05 -7.02 -14.72
C ARG A 71 10.37 -6.78 -16.06
N ALA A 72 11.03 -7.26 -17.13
CA ALA A 72 10.57 -7.11 -18.51
C ALA A 72 9.19 -7.74 -18.78
N ASP A 73 8.83 -8.81 -18.08
CA ASP A 73 7.52 -9.46 -18.21
C ASP A 73 6.38 -8.59 -17.66
N ILE A 74 6.60 -7.94 -16.51
CA ILE A 74 5.63 -6.99 -15.92
C ILE A 74 5.54 -5.74 -16.80
N ARG A 75 6.68 -5.13 -17.13
CA ARG A 75 6.72 -3.91 -17.95
C ARG A 75 6.15 -4.12 -19.35
N GLY A 76 6.51 -5.23 -20.00
CA GLY A 76 5.97 -5.62 -21.31
C GLY A 76 4.46 -5.87 -21.28
N PHE A 77 3.91 -6.43 -20.20
CA PHE A 77 2.46 -6.55 -20.07
C PHE A 77 1.77 -5.17 -20.10
N PHE A 78 2.23 -4.20 -19.32
CA PHE A 78 1.60 -2.88 -19.33
C PHE A 78 1.87 -2.08 -20.61
N HIS A 79 3.10 -2.12 -21.12
CA HIS A 79 3.49 -1.36 -22.31
C HIS A 79 2.97 -1.98 -23.62
N ASP A 80 3.22 -3.28 -23.83
CA ASP A 80 2.94 -3.94 -25.12
C ASP A 80 1.50 -4.44 -25.22
N VAL A 81 0.90 -4.88 -24.12
CA VAL A 81 -0.47 -5.40 -24.11
C VAL A 81 -1.47 -4.30 -23.77
N LEU A 82 -1.27 -3.57 -22.67
CA LEU A 82 -2.21 -2.55 -22.22
C LEU A 82 -1.97 -1.15 -22.81
N ARG A 83 -0.84 -0.93 -23.50
CA ARG A 83 -0.48 0.36 -24.12
C ARG A 83 -0.39 1.51 -23.12
N TYR A 84 0.08 1.22 -21.91
CA TYR A 84 0.29 2.24 -20.89
C TYR A 84 1.58 3.02 -21.17
N GLU A 85 1.54 4.33 -20.91
CA GLU A 85 2.73 5.17 -20.84
C GLU A 85 3.56 4.80 -19.61
N GLU A 86 4.87 4.65 -19.77
CA GLU A 86 5.76 4.36 -18.65
C GLU A 86 6.36 5.65 -18.07
N ILE A 87 6.22 5.84 -16.76
CA ILE A 87 6.83 6.92 -15.99
C ILE A 87 7.86 6.32 -15.05
N ASP A 88 9.14 6.57 -15.32
CA ASP A 88 10.26 6.06 -14.52
C ASP A 88 10.73 7.10 -13.50
N LEU A 89 10.35 6.93 -12.23
CA LEU A 89 10.71 7.86 -11.15
C LEU A 89 12.17 7.71 -10.69
N ARG A 90 12.92 6.73 -11.19
CA ARG A 90 14.37 6.61 -10.92
C ARG A 90 15.19 7.71 -11.61
N ARG A 91 14.58 8.44 -12.55
CA ARG A 91 15.21 9.56 -13.27
C ARG A 91 15.39 10.81 -12.40
N GLN A 92 14.69 10.88 -11.27
CA GLN A 92 14.89 11.92 -10.26
C GLN A 92 15.59 11.33 -9.01
N SER A 93 16.16 12.19 -8.16
CA SER A 93 17.06 11.77 -7.08
C SER A 93 16.39 11.20 -5.83
N GLY A 94 15.14 11.55 -5.59
CA GLY A 94 14.38 11.20 -4.38
C GLY A 94 13.93 9.74 -4.37
N ILE A 95 13.92 9.14 -3.20
CA ILE A 95 13.41 7.78 -2.98
C ILE A 95 11.88 7.83 -2.93
N CYS A 96 11.22 6.89 -3.60
CA CYS A 96 9.76 6.78 -3.61
C CYS A 96 9.31 5.33 -3.83
N GLU A 97 9.05 4.60 -2.74
CA GLU A 97 8.54 3.23 -2.76
C GLU A 97 7.00 3.16 -2.95
N LEU A 98 6.52 3.96 -3.91
CA LEU A 98 5.16 4.02 -4.45
C LEU A 98 4.06 3.86 -3.39
N THR A 99 3.11 2.96 -3.62
CA THR A 99 1.92 2.78 -2.77
C THR A 99 2.22 2.10 -1.44
N GLY A 100 3.49 1.81 -1.16
CA GLY A 100 3.94 1.58 0.22
C GLY A 100 3.96 2.89 1.01
N SER A 101 4.60 3.92 0.45
CA SER A 101 4.77 5.22 1.09
C SER A 101 3.57 6.14 0.90
N LEU A 102 2.83 5.98 -0.20
CA LEU A 102 1.71 6.82 -0.60
C LEU A 102 0.37 6.06 -0.57
N VAL A 103 -0.53 6.44 0.34
CA VAL A 103 -1.91 5.95 0.37
C VAL A 103 -2.79 6.95 -0.39
N ILE A 104 -3.64 6.47 -1.30
CA ILE A 104 -4.42 7.32 -2.21
C ILE A 104 -5.91 7.18 -1.92
N ASP A 105 -6.59 8.30 -1.64
CA ASP A 105 -8.04 8.39 -1.82
C ASP A 105 -8.34 8.68 -3.29
N HIS A 106 -8.60 7.62 -4.05
CA HIS A 106 -8.88 7.72 -5.48
C HIS A 106 -10.15 8.52 -5.80
N GLY A 107 -11.15 8.53 -4.91
CA GLY A 107 -12.40 9.25 -5.13
C GLY A 107 -12.23 10.76 -5.04
N ARG A 108 -11.32 11.24 -4.18
CA ARG A 108 -11.04 12.66 -3.97
C ARG A 108 -9.76 13.13 -4.66
N GLY A 109 -8.94 12.21 -5.16
CA GLY A 109 -7.62 12.49 -5.73
C GLY A 109 -6.63 12.98 -4.68
N LEU A 110 -6.72 12.50 -3.44
CA LEU A 110 -5.85 12.91 -2.34
C LEU A 110 -4.76 11.86 -2.09
N GLY A 111 -3.53 12.31 -1.92
CA GLY A 111 -2.41 11.50 -1.46
C GLY A 111 -2.10 11.73 0.01
N PHE A 112 -1.80 10.66 0.73
CA PHE A 112 -1.26 10.69 2.09
C PHE A 112 0.10 10.01 2.05
N CYS A 113 1.17 10.79 2.09
CA CYS A 113 2.53 10.33 1.87
C CYS A 113 3.34 10.41 3.17
N GLY A 114 3.63 9.25 3.75
CA GLY A 114 4.50 9.13 4.90
C GLY A 114 5.96 9.21 4.49
N LEU A 115 6.69 10.13 5.09
CA LEU A 115 8.12 10.35 4.90
C LEU A 115 8.91 9.43 5.84
N SER A 116 9.94 8.80 5.28
CA SER A 116 10.83 7.86 5.96
C SER A 116 12.07 7.61 5.10
N GLU A 117 12.92 6.65 5.47
CA GLU A 117 13.98 6.17 4.59
C GLU A 117 13.49 5.58 3.25
N ARG A 118 12.18 5.28 3.13
CA ARG A 118 11.52 4.73 1.93
C ARG A 118 10.80 5.78 1.09
N CYS A 119 10.70 7.01 1.56
CA CYS A 119 10.21 8.13 0.78
C CYS A 119 10.68 9.46 1.35
N ASP A 120 11.35 10.27 0.54
CA ASP A 120 11.66 11.65 0.87
C ASP A 120 10.68 12.62 0.18
N GLU A 121 10.77 13.92 0.50
CA GLU A 121 9.88 14.96 -0.06
C GLU A 121 9.98 15.06 -1.59
N SER A 122 11.17 14.82 -2.16
CA SER A 122 11.37 14.85 -3.61
C SER A 122 10.65 13.68 -4.27
N GLY A 123 10.77 12.48 -3.70
CA GLY A 123 10.03 11.30 -4.12
C GLY A 123 8.52 11.45 -3.95
N ALA A 124 8.06 12.04 -2.84
CA ALA A 124 6.64 12.32 -2.60
C ALA A 124 6.06 13.28 -3.63
N THR A 125 6.82 14.34 -3.97
CA THR A 125 6.46 15.29 -5.04
C THR A 125 6.42 14.61 -6.40
N ALA A 126 7.41 13.77 -6.72
CA ALA A 126 7.43 13.03 -7.98
C ALA A 126 6.24 12.07 -8.12
N MET A 127 5.85 11.39 -7.04
CA MET A 127 4.64 10.56 -7.03
C MET A 127 3.37 11.40 -7.19
N HIS A 128 3.24 12.54 -6.50
CA HIS A 128 2.10 13.44 -6.65
C HIS A 128 1.81 13.75 -8.12
N GLU A 129 2.84 14.16 -8.86
CA GLU A 129 2.75 14.47 -10.29
C GLU A 129 2.46 13.23 -11.15
N ALA A 130 3.16 12.11 -10.88
CA ALA A 130 3.01 10.90 -11.68
C ALA A 130 1.60 10.30 -11.60
N PHE A 131 1.01 10.29 -10.40
CA PHE A 131 -0.36 9.85 -10.16
C PHE A 131 -1.42 10.90 -10.55
N GLY A 132 -1.03 12.15 -10.79
CA GLY A 132 -1.95 13.24 -11.11
C GLY A 132 -2.89 13.57 -9.95
N LEU A 133 -2.35 13.60 -8.73
CA LEU A 133 -3.14 13.86 -7.52
C LEU A 133 -3.54 15.34 -7.45
N ARG A 134 -4.69 15.60 -6.81
CA ARG A 134 -5.20 16.96 -6.57
C ARG A 134 -4.47 17.66 -5.43
N ALA A 135 -4.10 16.89 -4.41
CA ALA A 135 -3.33 17.36 -3.26
C ALA A 135 -2.64 16.17 -2.60
N THR A 136 -1.49 16.42 -1.97
CA THR A 136 -0.79 15.43 -1.15
C THR A 136 -0.48 16.02 0.21
N LEU A 137 -0.89 15.34 1.28
CA LEU A 137 -0.41 15.60 2.63
C LEU A 137 0.85 14.75 2.85
N MET A 138 1.98 15.41 3.06
CA MET A 138 3.21 14.77 3.52
C MET A 138 3.28 14.81 5.04
N PHE A 139 3.72 13.73 5.68
CA PHE A 139 3.87 13.66 7.13
C PHE A 139 5.00 12.71 7.50
N ASP A 140 5.71 12.96 8.60
CA ASP A 140 6.75 12.05 9.07
C ASP A 140 6.14 10.80 9.71
N LEU A 141 6.65 9.63 9.31
CA LEU A 141 6.36 8.37 10.02
C LEU A 141 7.10 8.32 11.35
N ALA A 142 6.52 7.62 12.33
CA ALA A 142 7.21 7.36 13.58
C ALA A 142 8.54 6.63 13.31
N PRO A 143 9.60 6.82 14.14
CA PRO A 143 10.96 6.34 13.81
C PRO A 143 11.13 4.84 13.54
N HIS A 144 10.16 4.00 13.92
CA HIS A 144 10.18 2.55 13.73
C HIS A 144 9.32 2.07 12.54
N GLU A 145 8.65 2.99 11.87
CA GLU A 145 7.82 2.73 10.70
C GLU A 145 8.54 3.10 9.41
N TYR A 146 8.20 2.42 8.32
CA TYR A 146 8.89 2.56 7.04
C TYR A 146 7.94 2.84 5.87
N HIS A 147 6.69 2.35 5.92
CA HIS A 147 5.68 2.58 4.90
C HIS A 147 4.38 3.07 5.52
N SER A 148 3.64 3.89 4.79
CA SER A 148 2.34 4.40 5.22
C SER A 148 1.26 3.33 5.13
N ASN A 149 1.32 2.44 4.15
CA ASN A 149 0.30 1.42 3.91
C ASN A 149 0.20 0.33 5.00
N VAL A 150 1.09 0.34 6.00
CA VAL A 150 1.01 -0.52 7.19
C VAL A 150 0.33 0.17 8.37
N VAL A 151 0.29 1.51 8.37
CA VAL A 151 -0.28 2.35 9.44
C VAL A 151 -1.51 3.14 9.00
N LEU A 152 -1.77 3.21 7.69
CA LEU A 152 -2.85 3.95 7.08
C LEU A 152 -3.43 3.16 5.90
N SER A 153 -4.76 3.08 5.82
CA SER A 153 -5.48 2.64 4.63
C SER A 153 -6.72 3.50 4.41
N ILE A 154 -7.00 3.86 3.15
CA ILE A 154 -8.25 4.51 2.75
C ILE A 154 -9.10 3.48 2.00
N LEU A 155 -10.29 3.18 2.53
CA LEU A 155 -11.19 2.17 2.01
C LEU A 155 -12.31 2.84 1.22
N ALA A 156 -12.29 2.63 -0.11
CA ALA A 156 -13.28 3.12 -1.06
C ALA A 156 -13.62 4.63 -0.94
N GLY A 157 -12.66 5.45 -0.48
CA GLY A 157 -12.84 6.88 -0.25
C GLY A 157 -13.85 7.25 0.86
N ARG A 158 -14.25 6.28 1.69
CA ARG A 158 -15.30 6.45 2.72
C ARG A 158 -14.81 6.20 4.14
N ALA A 159 -13.87 5.29 4.34
CA ALA A 159 -13.32 4.99 5.66
C ALA A 159 -11.80 5.09 5.66
N ALA A 160 -11.24 5.43 6.81
CA ALA A 160 -9.80 5.41 7.05
C ALA A 160 -9.49 4.42 8.17
N VAL A 161 -8.49 3.57 7.99
CA VAL A 161 -7.90 2.75 9.06
C VAL A 161 -6.58 3.40 9.43
N ILE A 162 -6.42 3.78 10.70
CA ILE A 162 -5.32 4.61 11.19
C ILE A 162 -4.71 3.94 12.42
N ALA A 163 -3.40 3.69 12.37
CA ALA A 163 -2.61 3.29 13.54
C ALA A 163 -1.85 4.52 14.06
N ASP A 164 -2.34 5.13 15.14
CA ASP A 164 -1.84 6.42 15.62
C ASP A 164 -0.34 6.41 15.95
N GLY A 165 0.14 5.32 16.54
CA GLY A 165 1.57 5.15 16.86
C GLY A 165 2.49 5.07 15.63
N GLY A 166 1.93 5.08 14.41
CA GLY A 166 2.67 5.10 13.17
C GLY A 166 3.07 6.49 12.65
N PHE A 167 2.56 7.55 13.27
CA PHE A 167 2.80 8.94 12.88
C PHE A 167 3.76 9.59 13.89
N ALA A 168 4.74 10.36 13.41
CA ALA A 168 5.63 11.11 14.31
C ALA A 168 4.88 12.27 15.00
N ASP A 169 4.00 12.94 14.26
CA ASP A 169 3.10 13.97 14.77
C ASP A 169 1.64 13.45 14.81
N PRO A 170 1.03 13.31 16.00
CA PRO A 170 -0.38 12.93 16.14
C PRO A 170 -1.36 13.87 15.41
N ALA A 171 -1.00 15.13 15.17
CA ALA A 171 -1.86 16.06 14.44
C ALA A 171 -2.08 15.63 12.99
N ALA A 172 -1.11 14.97 12.35
CA ALA A 172 -1.27 14.44 11.00
C ALA A 172 -2.31 13.31 10.96
N ALA A 173 -2.24 12.35 11.90
CA ALA A 173 -3.23 11.29 12.03
C ALA A 173 -4.63 11.85 12.30
N GLN A 174 -4.73 12.86 13.17
CA GLN A 174 -5.98 13.54 13.49
C GLN A 174 -6.56 14.26 12.26
N ALA A 175 -5.76 15.02 11.52
CA ALA A 175 -6.20 15.72 10.32
C ALA A 175 -6.73 14.74 9.26
N ILE A 176 -6.09 13.57 9.09
CA ILE A 176 -6.59 12.52 8.18
C ILE A 176 -7.91 11.96 8.70
N ALA A 177 -8.02 11.66 10.01
CA ALA A 177 -9.24 11.14 10.61
C ALA A 177 -10.45 12.09 10.41
N GLU A 178 -10.21 13.40 10.49
CA GLU A 178 -11.24 14.44 10.30
C GLU A 178 -11.80 14.48 8.86
N LEU A 179 -11.06 13.98 7.87
CA LEU A 179 -11.56 13.83 6.49
C LEU A 179 -12.56 12.67 6.33
N TYR A 180 -12.67 11.78 7.32
CA TYR A 180 -13.55 10.61 7.33
C TYR A 180 -14.37 10.55 8.63
N PRO A 181 -15.18 11.58 8.92
CA PRO A 181 -15.85 11.71 10.21
C PRO A 181 -16.80 10.53 10.45
N ARG A 182 -16.67 9.86 11.59
CA ARG A 182 -17.40 8.62 11.98
C ARG A 182 -16.99 7.34 11.25
N GLN A 183 -16.13 7.42 10.24
CA GLN A 183 -15.57 6.26 9.53
C GLN A 183 -14.03 6.20 9.61
N ALA A 184 -13.43 6.91 10.57
CA ALA A 184 -12.02 6.75 10.92
C ALA A 184 -11.87 5.72 12.06
N LEU A 185 -11.27 4.58 11.73
CA LEU A 185 -10.96 3.51 12.65
C LEU A 185 -9.56 3.73 13.23
N ARG A 186 -9.47 3.87 14.54
CA ARG A 186 -8.19 3.89 15.25
C ARG A 186 -7.88 2.49 15.73
N ILE A 187 -6.87 1.87 15.13
CA ILE A 187 -6.47 0.50 15.47
C ILE A 187 -5.45 0.50 16.60
N SER A 188 -5.61 -0.44 17.52
CA SER A 188 -4.65 -0.67 18.61
C SER A 188 -3.32 -1.23 18.11
N ASP A 189 -2.29 -1.21 18.94
CA ASP A 189 -1.00 -1.83 18.63
C ASP A 189 -1.13 -3.33 18.33
N ASN A 190 -2.05 -4.04 19.00
CA ASN A 190 -2.33 -5.45 18.73
C ASN A 190 -2.97 -5.65 17.34
N GLU A 191 -3.91 -4.79 16.97
CA GLU A 191 -4.51 -4.81 15.63
C GLU A 191 -3.48 -4.46 14.55
N LYS A 192 -2.62 -3.46 14.79
CA LYS A 192 -1.49 -3.09 13.92
C LYS A 192 -0.53 -4.27 13.73
N ALA A 193 -0.09 -4.90 14.82
CA ALA A 193 0.85 -6.02 14.79
C ALA A 193 0.28 -7.25 14.06
N ALA A 194 -1.05 -7.41 14.06
CA ALA A 194 -1.76 -8.43 13.30
C ALA A 194 -1.98 -8.06 11.81
N PHE A 195 -1.42 -6.94 11.35
CA PHE A 195 -1.60 -6.39 9.99
C PHE A 195 -3.05 -6.03 9.65
N ALA A 196 -3.86 -5.58 10.62
CA ALA A 196 -5.22 -5.10 10.34
C ALA A 196 -5.21 -3.78 9.54
N GLY A 197 -4.16 -2.97 9.68
CA GLY A 197 -3.98 -1.72 8.93
C GLY A 197 -3.64 -1.92 7.44
N ASN A 198 -3.01 -3.05 7.10
CA ASN A 198 -2.69 -3.41 5.72
C ASN A 198 -3.86 -4.15 5.08
N CYS A 199 -4.88 -3.38 4.72
CA CYS A 199 -6.15 -3.86 4.18
C CYS A 199 -6.47 -3.21 2.84
N LEU A 200 -7.39 -3.82 2.09
CA LEU A 200 -7.73 -3.44 0.72
C LEU A 200 -9.24 -3.30 0.56
N ALA A 201 -9.68 -2.33 -0.23
CA ALA A 201 -11.05 -2.26 -0.73
C ALA A 201 -11.02 -2.54 -2.25
N LEU A 202 -11.28 -3.80 -2.62
CA LEU A 202 -11.30 -4.23 -4.03
C LEU A 202 -12.66 -3.94 -4.69
N SER A 203 -13.72 -3.88 -3.89
CA SER A 203 -15.07 -3.51 -4.26
C SER A 203 -15.56 -2.36 -3.39
N GLN A 204 -16.77 -1.88 -3.67
CA GLN A 204 -17.39 -0.81 -2.89
C GLN A 204 -17.93 -1.28 -1.54
N ASP A 205 -17.97 -2.56 -1.24
CA ASP A 205 -18.75 -3.11 -0.12
C ASP A 205 -18.00 -4.18 0.68
N THR A 206 -16.73 -4.43 0.37
CA THR A 206 -15.93 -5.45 1.05
C THR A 206 -14.55 -4.90 1.39
N VAL A 207 -14.17 -5.05 2.65
CA VAL A 207 -12.79 -4.88 3.11
C VAL A 207 -12.07 -6.22 3.18
N TRP A 208 -10.91 -6.29 2.55
CA TRP A 208 -10.04 -7.45 2.48
C TRP A 208 -8.84 -7.23 3.39
N MET A 209 -8.54 -8.21 4.24
CA MET A 209 -7.34 -8.22 5.07
C MET A 209 -6.94 -9.65 5.43
N SER A 210 -5.76 -9.80 6.02
CA SER A 210 -5.31 -11.12 6.51
C SER A 210 -6.29 -11.68 7.56
N ARG A 211 -6.39 -13.01 7.67
CA ARG A 211 -7.22 -13.63 8.72
C ARG A 211 -6.81 -13.17 10.12
N ALA A 212 -5.51 -13.02 10.37
CA ALA A 212 -5.00 -12.56 11.65
C ALA A 212 -5.47 -11.14 11.96
N GLY A 213 -5.33 -10.21 11.00
CA GLY A 213 -5.82 -8.84 11.13
C GLY A 213 -7.33 -8.80 11.36
N ALA A 214 -8.08 -9.56 10.54
CA ALA A 214 -9.53 -9.68 10.67
C ALA A 214 -9.97 -10.26 12.01
N GLN A 215 -9.18 -11.13 12.67
CA GLN A 215 -9.49 -11.70 13.98
C GLN A 215 -9.09 -10.77 15.13
N ALA A 216 -8.01 -10.00 14.97
CA ALA A 216 -7.54 -9.05 15.96
C ALA A 216 -8.45 -7.82 16.10
N LEU A 217 -9.23 -7.49 15.05
CA LEU A 217 -10.15 -6.36 15.09
C LEU A 217 -11.09 -6.42 16.29
N ASN A 218 -11.07 -5.36 17.08
CA ASN A 218 -11.97 -5.21 18.22
C ASN A 218 -13.42 -4.96 17.75
N PRO A 219 -14.43 -5.19 18.60
CA PRO A 219 -15.84 -5.03 18.20
C PRO A 219 -16.21 -3.61 17.74
N ALA A 220 -15.61 -2.57 18.31
CA ALA A 220 -15.89 -1.19 17.93
C ALA A 220 -15.39 -0.89 16.50
N ASN A 221 -14.18 -1.33 16.16
CA ASN A 221 -13.63 -1.19 14.81
C ASN A 221 -14.45 -1.99 13.79
N ARG A 222 -14.92 -3.20 14.12
CA ARG A 222 -15.86 -3.94 13.25
C ARG A 222 -17.15 -3.19 13.01
N ALA A 223 -17.72 -2.57 14.05
CA ALA A 223 -18.95 -1.80 13.93
C ALA A 223 -18.77 -0.56 13.03
N ILE A 224 -17.61 0.10 13.07
CA ILE A 224 -17.30 1.22 12.17
C ILE A 224 -17.22 0.74 10.72
N LEU A 225 -16.53 -0.39 10.43
CA LEU A 225 -16.49 -0.98 9.08
C LEU A 225 -17.90 -1.29 8.56
N ALA A 226 -18.72 -1.96 9.37
CA ALA A 226 -20.09 -2.29 9.00
C ALA A 226 -20.94 -1.04 8.74
N THR A 227 -20.78 0.01 9.56
CA THR A 227 -21.46 1.30 9.37
C THR A 227 -20.99 2.02 8.11
N ALA A 228 -19.73 1.84 7.71
CA ALA A 228 -19.17 2.37 6.47
C ALA A 228 -19.56 1.56 5.21
N GLY A 229 -20.30 0.44 5.40
CA GLY A 229 -20.82 -0.41 4.34
C GLY A 229 -19.89 -1.53 3.90
N PHE A 230 -19.00 -2.01 4.77
CA PHE A 230 -18.10 -3.14 4.54
C PHE A 230 -18.47 -4.40 5.34
#